data_AF-A0AAN5D832-F1
#
_entry.id   AF-A0AAN5D832-F1
#
_cell.length_a   1.000
_cell.length_b   1.000
_cell.length_c   1.000
_cell.angle_alpha   90.00
_cell.angle_beta   90.00
_cell.angle_gamma   90.00
#
_symmetry.space_group_name_H-M   'P 1'
#
loop_
_entity.id
_entity.type
_entity.pdbx_description
1 polymer ?
#
loop_
_entity_poly.entity_id
_entity_poly.type
_entity_poly.pdbx_seq_one_letter_code
_entity_poly.pdbx_strand_id
1 'polypeptide(L)'
;MRQVFLWSSRIFSSRLRTFSTTTRHLVESKNEDSKPYQLIDPRFARRFIEKESKKTFQDKKMAYENLHEIFWTILYQHLNMREEIIAACKEDKQYASYWENISTSDRTYSDVPRDIPLVTGDPLDTSMVSGGPFLTFSKEMRELIFIDNANLMSEISSEIERRADRSDGLRLALDAEWSAYETKPPASILQISLNDMAFVLDVDHLPGDVINPFVDMLFGHPKILKLGFQFNMDLKKLRMAKSL
;
A
#
# COMPACT_ATOMS: atom_id res chain seq x y z
N MET A 1 -11.05 20.41 35.21
CA MET A 1 -9.63 20.02 35.07
C MET A 1 -9.61 18.68 34.34
N ARG A 2 -9.58 18.69 33.00
CA ARG A 2 -9.59 17.48 32.14
C ARG A 2 -8.24 17.43 31.43
N GLN A 3 -7.44 16.41 31.71
CA GLN A 3 -6.24 16.09 30.95
C GLN A 3 -6.68 15.55 29.58
N VAL A 4 -6.35 16.28 28.52
CA VAL A 4 -6.45 15.85 27.13
C VAL A 4 -5.10 15.23 26.79
N PHE A 5 -5.06 13.92 26.58
CA PHE A 5 -3.87 13.23 26.09
C PHE A 5 -3.66 13.59 24.62
N LEU A 6 -2.62 14.37 24.36
CA LEU A 6 -2.01 14.57 23.05
C LEU A 6 -1.37 13.25 22.60
N TRP A 7 -2.07 12.44 21.79
CA TRP A 7 -1.40 11.42 20.98
C TRP A 7 -0.96 12.04 19.66
N SER A 8 0.35 12.19 19.57
CA SER A 8 1.09 13.00 18.62
C SER A 8 1.18 12.40 17.22
N SER A 9 1.04 13.25 16.20
CA SER A 9 1.41 13.03 14.79
C SER A 9 2.82 12.45 14.55
N ARG A 10 3.67 12.40 15.58
CA ARG A 10 5.00 11.78 15.53
C ARG A 10 4.96 10.25 15.42
N ILE A 11 3.96 9.58 16.00
CA ILE A 11 3.86 8.10 16.02
C ILE A 11 3.50 7.57 14.64
N PHE A 12 2.66 8.29 13.89
CA PHE A 12 2.33 7.96 12.50
C PHE A 12 3.55 8.11 11.58
N SER A 13 4.33 9.19 11.75
CA SER A 13 5.55 9.40 10.96
C SER A 13 6.70 8.45 11.29
N SER A 14 6.79 7.96 12.54
CA SER A 14 7.81 6.99 12.93
C SER A 14 7.48 5.58 12.44
N ARG A 15 6.20 5.19 12.44
CA ARG A 15 5.75 3.87 11.94
C ARG A 15 5.84 3.77 10.40
N LEU A 16 5.55 4.85 9.69
CA LEU A 16 5.85 4.97 8.24
C LEU A 16 7.35 4.88 7.93
N ARG A 17 8.22 5.38 8.83
CA ARG A 17 9.67 5.24 8.69
C ARG A 17 10.13 3.82 8.94
N THR A 18 9.57 3.11 9.92
CA THR A 18 9.85 1.68 10.15
C THR A 18 9.47 0.86 8.92
N PHE A 19 8.29 1.09 8.33
CA PHE A 19 7.87 0.47 7.06
C PHE A 19 8.86 0.71 5.90
N SER A 20 9.39 1.93 5.75
CA SER A 20 10.43 2.24 4.75
C SER A 20 11.83 1.71 5.08
N THR A 21 12.10 1.35 6.34
CA THR A 21 13.40 0.80 6.76
C THR A 21 13.42 -0.72 6.61
N THR A 22 12.26 -1.38 6.69
CA THR A 22 12.13 -2.83 6.55
C THR A 22 12.22 -3.30 5.10
N THR A 23 11.79 -2.48 4.14
CA THR A 23 12.03 -2.68 2.69
C THR A 23 13.53 -2.74 2.36
N ARG A 24 14.38 -2.07 3.14
CA ARG A 24 15.84 -2.08 3.02
C ARG A 24 16.47 -3.44 3.35
N HIS A 25 15.96 -4.15 4.37
CA HIS A 25 16.50 -5.45 4.79
C HIS A 25 16.13 -6.63 3.87
N LEU A 26 15.10 -6.45 3.03
CA LEU A 26 14.65 -7.46 2.06
C LEU A 26 15.54 -7.56 0.81
N VAL A 27 16.36 -6.55 0.52
CA VAL A 27 17.30 -6.56 -0.61
C VAL A 27 18.68 -7.07 -0.20
N GLU A 28 19.09 -6.85 1.05
CA GLU A 28 20.45 -7.21 1.51
C GLU A 28 20.61 -8.69 1.90
N SER A 29 19.52 -9.47 2.05
CA SER A 29 19.57 -10.86 2.52
C SER A 29 19.38 -11.94 1.43
N LYS A 30 19.44 -11.59 0.14
CA LYS A 30 19.35 -12.58 -0.97
C LYS A 30 20.43 -12.41 -2.04
N ASN A 31 21.67 -12.25 -1.60
CA ASN A 31 22.81 -12.68 -2.41
C ASN A 31 22.97 -14.19 -2.25
N GLU A 32 22.18 -14.94 -3.02
CA GLU A 32 22.47 -16.25 -3.63
C GLU A 32 21.14 -16.89 -4.06
N ASP A 33 20.96 -17.01 -5.38
CA ASP A 33 19.98 -17.87 -6.08
C ASP A 33 18.48 -17.48 -6.14
N SER A 34 18.12 -16.20 -6.28
CA SER A 34 16.76 -15.84 -6.77
C SER A 34 16.77 -15.35 -8.23
N LYS A 35 16.14 -16.14 -9.11
CA LYS A 35 15.80 -15.82 -10.52
C LYS A 35 15.24 -14.39 -10.65
N PRO A 36 15.53 -13.67 -11.75
CA PRO A 36 15.26 -12.25 -11.85
C PRO A 36 13.75 -11.99 -11.82
N TYR A 37 13.34 -11.08 -10.93
CA TYR A 37 12.08 -10.39 -11.04
C TYR A 37 11.96 -9.87 -12.48
N GLN A 38 11.01 -10.39 -13.26
CA GLN A 38 10.87 -10.02 -14.67
C GLN A 38 10.39 -8.56 -14.73
N LEU A 39 11.26 -7.70 -15.26
CA LEU A 39 11.03 -6.27 -15.49
C LEU A 39 9.72 -6.02 -16.24
N ILE A 40 9.13 -4.84 -16.06
CA ILE A 40 7.99 -4.36 -16.86
C ILE A 40 8.35 -4.43 -18.35
N ASP A 41 7.37 -4.75 -19.20
CA ASP A 41 7.59 -4.65 -20.65
C ASP A 41 7.84 -3.19 -21.06
N PRO A 42 8.92 -2.87 -21.79
CA PRO A 42 9.24 -1.49 -22.16
C PRO A 42 8.18 -0.79 -23.02
N ARG A 43 7.39 -1.53 -23.82
CA ARG A 43 6.31 -0.93 -24.62
C ARG A 43 5.12 -0.58 -23.74
N PHE A 44 4.81 -1.44 -22.76
CA PHE A 44 3.83 -1.15 -21.74
C PHE A 44 4.24 0.06 -20.90
N ALA A 45 5.48 0.12 -20.42
CA ALA A 45 6.01 1.22 -19.61
C ALA A 45 5.86 2.58 -20.33
N ARG A 46 6.23 2.67 -21.62
CA ARG A 46 6.04 3.89 -22.42
C ARG A 46 4.58 4.34 -22.53
N ARG A 47 3.69 3.41 -22.86
CA ARG A 47 2.25 3.72 -22.92
C ARG A 47 1.69 4.14 -21.56
N PHE A 48 2.25 3.58 -20.49
CA PHE A 48 1.85 3.89 -19.12
C PHE A 48 2.33 5.29 -18.70
N ILE A 49 3.59 5.65 -18.99
CA ILE A 49 4.11 7.02 -18.82
C ILE A 49 3.17 8.02 -19.50
N GLU A 50 2.89 7.85 -20.80
CA GLU A 50 2.05 8.79 -21.55
C GLU A 50 0.63 8.91 -20.97
N LYS A 51 0.00 7.77 -20.68
CA LYS A 51 -1.38 7.71 -20.18
C LYS A 51 -1.51 8.35 -18.80
N GLU A 52 -0.63 8.01 -17.86
CA GLU A 52 -0.74 8.47 -16.48
C GLU A 52 -0.28 9.94 -16.34
N SER A 53 0.72 10.38 -17.11
CA SER A 53 1.10 11.80 -17.19
C SER A 53 -0.04 12.66 -17.73
N LYS A 54 -0.77 12.19 -18.75
CA LYS A 54 -1.96 12.89 -19.26
C LYS A 54 -3.02 13.07 -18.17
N LYS A 55 -3.28 12.03 -17.37
CA LYS A 55 -4.25 12.11 -16.28
C LYS A 55 -3.86 13.14 -15.21
N THR A 56 -2.56 13.25 -14.90
CA THR A 56 -2.05 14.19 -13.88
C THR A 56 -1.98 15.61 -14.40
N PHE A 57 -1.32 15.85 -15.55
CA PHE A 57 -1.06 17.20 -16.04
C PHE A 57 -2.25 17.82 -16.78
N GLN A 58 -2.93 17.04 -17.63
CA GLN A 58 -3.99 17.56 -18.50
C GLN A 58 -5.38 17.38 -17.89
N ASP A 59 -5.72 16.15 -17.50
CA ASP A 59 -7.08 15.84 -17.05
C ASP A 59 -7.31 16.25 -15.58
N LYS A 60 -6.23 16.48 -14.81
CA LYS A 60 -6.23 16.75 -13.35
C LYS A 60 -7.03 15.69 -12.56
N LYS A 61 -6.97 14.43 -13.00
CA LYS A 61 -7.69 13.29 -12.41
C LYS A 61 -6.83 12.43 -11.48
N MET A 62 -5.55 12.73 -11.37
CA MET A 62 -4.58 11.94 -10.63
C MET A 62 -3.62 12.87 -9.90
N ALA A 63 -3.33 12.53 -8.64
CA ALA A 63 -2.40 13.27 -7.81
C ALA A 63 -0.95 13.08 -8.29
N TYR A 64 -0.07 14.02 -7.94
CA TYR A 64 1.34 13.98 -8.36
C TYR A 64 2.09 12.81 -7.73
N GLU A 65 1.73 12.47 -6.50
CA GLU A 65 2.29 11.37 -5.72
C GLU A 65 2.18 10.04 -6.46
N ASN A 66 1.01 9.74 -7.02
CA ASN A 66 0.81 8.51 -7.75
C ASN A 66 1.64 8.47 -9.05
N LEU A 67 1.77 9.60 -9.75
CA LEU A 67 2.62 9.68 -10.95
C LEU A 67 4.11 9.53 -10.59
N HIS A 68 4.51 10.06 -9.43
CA HIS A 68 5.87 9.98 -8.93
C HIS A 68 6.30 8.54 -8.65
N GLU A 69 5.46 7.76 -7.98
CA GLU A 69 5.70 6.34 -7.73
C GLU A 69 5.83 5.55 -9.05
N ILE A 70 4.98 5.86 -10.04
CA ILE A 70 5.04 5.25 -11.37
C ILE A 70 6.38 5.54 -12.05
N PHE A 71 6.76 6.82 -12.11
CA PHE A 71 8.00 7.23 -12.75
C PHE A 71 9.23 6.66 -12.04
N TRP A 72 9.24 6.65 -10.70
CA TRP A 72 10.30 6.01 -9.94
C TRP A 72 10.45 4.54 -10.30
N THR A 73 9.34 3.81 -10.29
CA THR A 73 9.32 2.38 -10.56
C THR A 73 9.80 2.06 -11.98
N ILE A 74 9.34 2.82 -12.97
CA ILE A 74 9.76 2.64 -14.37
C ILE A 74 11.23 3.02 -14.55
N LEU A 75 11.66 4.17 -14.01
CA LEU A 75 13.04 4.62 -14.13
C LEU A 75 14.02 3.65 -13.48
N TYR A 76 13.65 3.09 -12.33
CA TYR A 76 14.45 2.09 -11.64
C TYR A 76 14.66 0.82 -12.48
N GLN A 77 13.59 0.33 -13.12
CA GLN A 77 13.65 -0.87 -13.97
C GLN A 77 14.23 -0.60 -15.37
N HIS A 78 14.08 0.62 -15.88
CA HIS A 78 14.46 1.04 -17.23
C HIS A 78 15.13 2.41 -17.21
N LEU A 79 16.41 2.46 -16.84
CA LEU A 79 17.19 3.70 -16.76
C LEU A 79 17.19 4.50 -18.07
N ASN A 80 17.06 3.82 -19.20
CA ASN A 80 17.01 4.41 -20.53
C ASN A 80 15.68 5.14 -20.84
N MET A 81 14.67 5.05 -19.98
CA MET A 81 13.38 5.75 -20.14
C MET A 81 13.33 7.14 -19.50
N ARG A 82 14.47 7.62 -18.99
CA ARG A 82 14.56 8.94 -18.36
C ARG A 82 14.10 10.06 -19.30
N GLU A 83 14.50 10.00 -20.56
CA GLU A 83 14.12 11.01 -21.56
C GLU A 83 12.60 11.04 -21.79
N GLU A 84 11.96 9.86 -21.86
CA GLU A 84 10.50 9.77 -21.98
C GLU A 84 9.79 10.34 -20.74
N ILE A 85 10.29 10.09 -19.54
CA ILE A 85 9.73 10.65 -18.29
C ILE A 85 9.87 12.18 -18.28
N ILE A 86 11.04 12.71 -18.64
CA ILE A 86 11.28 14.16 -18.71
C ILE A 86 10.36 14.80 -19.74
N ALA A 87 10.23 14.19 -20.92
CA ALA A 87 9.35 14.68 -21.99
C ALA A 87 7.87 14.68 -21.57
N ALA A 88 7.46 13.69 -20.78
CA ALA A 88 6.10 13.61 -20.24
C ALA A 88 5.80 14.72 -19.21
N CYS A 89 6.83 15.24 -18.53
CA CYS A 89 6.74 16.35 -17.58
C CYS A 89 6.78 17.75 -18.23
N LYS A 90 6.65 17.89 -19.56
CA LYS A 90 6.86 19.17 -20.27
C LYS A 90 6.05 20.38 -19.75
N GLU A 91 4.89 20.12 -19.13
CA GLU A 91 4.00 21.14 -18.56
C GLU A 91 4.48 21.64 -17.18
N ASP A 92 5.41 20.93 -16.54
CA ASP A 92 5.97 21.22 -15.22
C ASP A 92 7.51 21.13 -15.26
N LYS A 93 8.15 22.25 -15.57
CA LYS A 93 9.61 22.33 -15.73
C LYS A 93 10.38 21.97 -14.46
N GLN A 94 9.82 22.26 -13.28
CA GLN A 94 10.45 21.93 -12.01
C GLN A 94 10.45 20.42 -11.81
N TYR A 95 9.31 19.77 -12.07
CA TYR A 95 9.19 18.32 -11.97
C TYR A 95 10.02 17.60 -13.05
N ALA A 96 10.10 18.14 -14.27
CA ALA A 96 11.00 17.62 -15.30
C ALA A 96 12.48 17.66 -14.87
N SER A 97 12.92 18.81 -14.33
CA SER A 97 14.29 18.98 -13.83
C SER A 97 14.61 18.06 -12.65
N TYR A 98 13.62 17.74 -11.83
CA TYR A 98 13.76 16.74 -10.78
C TYR A 98 14.16 15.36 -11.34
N TRP A 99 13.43 14.87 -12.36
CA TRP A 99 13.72 13.58 -13.00
C TRP A 99 15.01 13.57 -13.81
N GLU A 100 15.50 14.73 -14.24
CA GLU A 100 16.82 14.85 -14.85
C GLU A 100 17.94 14.57 -13.85
N ASN A 101 17.80 15.09 -12.63
CA ASN A 101 18.88 15.07 -11.62
C ASN A 101 18.81 13.88 -10.65
N ILE A 102 17.71 13.13 -10.64
CA ILE A 102 17.54 12.05 -9.67
C ILE A 102 18.46 10.86 -9.94
N SER A 103 19.15 10.36 -8.91
CA SER A 103 19.94 9.13 -9.00
C SER A 103 19.19 7.91 -8.51
N THR A 104 19.38 6.79 -9.20
CA THR A 104 18.88 5.45 -8.85
C THR A 104 19.97 4.50 -8.36
N SER A 105 21.25 4.92 -8.38
CA SER A 105 22.44 4.06 -8.17
C SER A 105 22.49 3.34 -6.82
N ASP A 106 21.97 3.96 -5.76
CA ASP A 106 22.07 3.48 -4.38
C ASP A 106 20.70 3.22 -3.75
N ARG A 107 19.70 2.99 -4.60
CA ARG A 107 18.31 2.86 -4.19
C ARG A 107 17.72 1.56 -4.72
N THR A 108 16.60 1.17 -4.14
CA THR A 108 15.79 0.04 -4.57
C THR A 108 14.49 0.55 -5.20
N TYR A 109 13.76 -0.31 -5.90
CA TYR A 109 12.44 0.07 -6.43
C TYR A 109 11.48 0.54 -5.32
N SER A 110 11.63 0.04 -4.10
CA SER A 110 10.88 0.46 -2.91
C SER A 110 11.31 1.80 -2.31
N ASP A 111 12.49 2.33 -2.66
CA ASP A 111 13.01 3.60 -2.14
C ASP A 111 12.49 4.82 -2.91
N VAL A 112 11.17 4.87 -3.09
CA VAL A 112 10.51 6.01 -3.74
C VAL A 112 10.86 7.28 -2.97
N PRO A 113 11.54 8.26 -3.60
CA PRO A 113 11.82 9.54 -2.99
C PRO A 113 10.52 10.22 -2.53
N ARG A 114 10.56 10.85 -1.35
CA ARG A 114 9.41 11.55 -0.76
C ARG A 114 9.66 13.05 -0.65
N ASP A 115 10.48 13.59 -1.53
CA ASP A 115 10.84 15.00 -1.63
C ASP A 115 9.86 15.80 -2.49
N ILE A 116 8.76 15.17 -2.90
CA ILE A 116 7.57 15.86 -3.42
C ILE A 116 6.62 16.25 -2.26
N PRO A 117 5.81 17.32 -2.42
CA PRO A 117 4.75 17.61 -1.47
C PRO A 117 3.79 16.43 -1.40
N LEU A 118 3.75 15.75 -0.26
CA LEU A 118 2.77 14.72 0.02
C LEU A 118 1.56 15.37 0.71
N VAL A 119 0.35 14.97 0.33
CA VAL A 119 -0.81 15.22 1.19
C VAL A 119 -0.61 14.47 2.51
N THR A 120 -0.30 15.22 3.57
CA THR A 120 -0.19 14.70 4.93
C THR A 120 -1.43 15.09 5.73
N GLY A 121 -2.11 14.11 6.32
CA GLY A 121 -3.31 14.33 7.11
C GLY A 121 -3.77 13.03 7.77
N ASP A 122 -4.71 13.14 8.70
CA ASP A 122 -5.40 11.97 9.21
C ASP A 122 -6.31 11.44 8.08
N PRO A 123 -6.14 10.18 7.61
CA PRO A 123 -6.99 9.62 6.57
C PRO A 123 -8.47 9.56 6.96
N LEU A 124 -8.79 9.63 8.26
CA LEU A 124 -10.15 9.67 8.77
C LEU A 124 -10.71 11.09 8.90
N ASP A 125 -9.90 12.13 8.66
CA ASP A 125 -10.37 13.52 8.66
C ASP A 125 -11.17 13.83 7.39
N THR A 126 -12.45 13.50 7.44
CA THR A 126 -13.43 13.78 6.38
C THR A 126 -13.65 15.28 6.12
N SER A 127 -13.16 16.18 6.99
CA SER A 127 -13.21 17.63 6.74
C SER A 127 -12.20 18.07 5.67
N MET A 128 -11.13 17.29 5.45
CA MET A 128 -10.14 17.54 4.40
C MET A 128 -10.68 17.23 2.99
N VAL A 129 -11.72 16.41 2.89
CA VAL A 129 -12.37 16.03 1.61
C VAL A 129 -13.80 16.55 1.63
N SER A 130 -13.95 17.87 1.42
CA SER A 130 -15.23 18.56 1.46
C SER A 130 -16.16 18.14 0.30
N GLY A 131 -17.01 17.14 0.53
CA GLY A 131 -18.20 16.85 -0.31
C GLY A 131 -17.94 16.67 -1.81
N GLY A 132 -16.70 16.37 -2.21
CA GLY A 132 -16.33 16.14 -3.59
C GLY A 132 -16.88 14.81 -4.12
N PRO A 133 -16.71 14.51 -5.42
CA PRO A 133 -17.23 13.29 -6.04
C PRO A 133 -16.50 11.99 -5.61
N PHE A 134 -15.61 12.07 -4.62
CA PHE A 134 -14.74 10.97 -4.22
C PHE A 134 -15.28 10.27 -2.98
N LEU A 135 -15.10 8.94 -2.93
CA LEU A 135 -15.46 8.15 -1.76
C LEU A 135 -14.55 8.55 -0.59
N THR A 136 -15.16 8.71 0.58
CA THR A 136 -14.48 8.94 1.86
C THR A 136 -14.86 7.86 2.85
N PHE A 137 -14.10 7.73 3.94
CA PHE A 137 -14.53 6.90 5.07
C PHE A 137 -15.91 7.36 5.59
N SER A 138 -16.70 6.40 6.06
CA SER A 138 -17.98 6.72 6.69
C SER A 138 -17.74 7.36 8.06
N LYS A 139 -18.72 8.10 8.57
CA LYS A 139 -18.62 8.80 9.86
C LYS A 139 -18.54 7.83 11.05
N GLU A 140 -18.90 6.57 10.81
CA GLU A 140 -18.86 5.48 11.76
C GLU A 140 -17.45 4.89 11.89
N MET A 141 -16.56 5.11 10.91
CA MET A 141 -15.16 4.66 10.95
C MET A 141 -14.40 5.44 12.04
N ARG A 142 -13.88 4.72 13.02
CA ARG A 142 -13.18 5.29 14.18
C ARG A 142 -11.70 5.02 14.17
N GLU A 143 -11.30 3.88 13.60
CA GLU A 143 -9.93 3.40 13.71
C GLU A 143 -9.45 2.80 12.38
N LEU A 144 -8.24 3.21 11.99
CA LEU A 144 -7.46 2.58 10.93
C LEU A 144 -6.16 2.09 11.56
N ILE A 145 -5.98 0.77 11.61
CA ILE A 145 -4.85 0.15 12.31
C ILE A 145 -3.95 -0.57 11.31
N PHE A 146 -2.67 -0.21 11.33
CA PHE A 146 -1.62 -0.90 10.58
C PHE A 146 -1.06 -2.02 11.46
N ILE A 147 -1.12 -3.26 10.98
CA ILE A 147 -0.63 -4.44 11.69
C ILE A 147 0.74 -4.81 11.14
N ASP A 148 1.77 -4.58 11.96
CA ASP A 148 3.18 -4.83 11.62
C ASP A 148 3.90 -5.74 12.63
N ASN A 149 3.21 -6.22 13.67
CA ASN A 149 3.79 -7.08 14.69
C ASN A 149 2.78 -8.08 15.29
N ALA A 150 3.31 -9.09 15.99
CA ALA A 150 2.53 -10.17 16.57
C ALA A 150 1.54 -9.73 17.66
N ASN A 151 1.85 -8.69 18.44
CA ASN A 151 0.94 -8.21 19.49
C ASN A 151 -0.33 -7.62 18.87
N LEU A 152 -0.17 -6.74 17.87
CA LEU A 152 -1.30 -6.17 17.13
C LEU A 152 -2.10 -7.26 16.40
N MET A 153 -1.41 -8.27 15.86
CA MET A 153 -2.09 -9.41 15.24
C MET A 153 -2.95 -10.17 16.24
N SER A 154 -2.43 -10.45 17.44
CA SER A 154 -3.17 -11.14 18.50
C SER A 154 -4.37 -10.32 19.00
N GLU A 155 -4.21 -9.00 19.15
CA GLU A 155 -5.28 -8.09 19.56
C GLU A 155 -6.43 -8.11 18.54
N ILE A 156 -6.11 -8.02 17.26
CA ILE A 156 -7.11 -7.96 16.18
C ILE A 156 -7.75 -9.32 15.93
N SER A 157 -6.99 -10.41 16.06
CA SER A 157 -7.53 -11.78 16.05
C SER A 157 -8.63 -11.93 17.12
N SER A 158 -8.31 -11.55 18.36
CA SER A 158 -9.23 -11.65 19.50
C SER A 158 -10.48 -10.78 19.29
N GLU A 159 -10.32 -9.58 18.75
CA GLU A 159 -11.45 -8.68 18.50
C GLU A 159 -12.38 -9.19 17.39
N ILE A 160 -11.82 -9.74 16.31
CA ILE A 160 -12.58 -10.34 15.21
C ILE A 160 -13.35 -11.58 15.70
N GLU A 161 -12.70 -12.49 16.43
CA GLU A 161 -13.35 -13.68 17.01
C GLU A 161 -14.49 -13.29 17.95
N ARG A 162 -14.24 -12.38 18.89
CA ARG A 162 -15.24 -11.88 19.84
C ARG A 162 -16.46 -11.28 19.13
N ARG A 163 -16.25 -10.59 17.99
CA ARG A 163 -17.37 -10.06 17.18
C ARG A 163 -18.08 -11.17 16.40
N ALA A 164 -17.35 -12.15 15.89
CA ALA A 164 -17.91 -13.28 15.17
C ALA A 164 -18.78 -14.19 16.05
N ASP A 165 -18.52 -14.24 17.35
CA ASP A 165 -19.28 -15.04 18.32
C ASP A 165 -20.66 -14.47 18.67
N ARG A 166 -20.95 -13.23 18.28
CA ARG A 166 -22.28 -12.63 18.47
C ARG A 166 -23.35 -13.40 17.69
N SER A 167 -24.61 -13.24 18.09
CA SER A 167 -25.74 -13.99 17.52
C SER A 167 -25.97 -13.73 16.03
N ASP A 168 -25.57 -12.55 15.54
CA ASP A 168 -25.68 -12.11 14.15
C ASP A 168 -24.45 -12.46 13.29
N GLY A 169 -23.40 -13.02 13.90
CA GLY A 169 -22.11 -13.27 13.26
C GLY A 169 -21.37 -11.96 12.92
N LEU A 170 -20.29 -12.08 12.16
CA LEU A 170 -19.50 -10.93 11.71
C LEU A 170 -19.50 -10.85 10.19
N ARG A 171 -19.71 -9.64 9.67
CA ARG A 171 -19.48 -9.31 8.26
C ARG A 171 -18.26 -8.41 8.18
N LEU A 172 -17.33 -8.74 7.29
CA LEU A 172 -16.17 -7.93 7.00
C LEU A 172 -15.91 -7.90 5.50
N ALA A 173 -15.31 -6.82 5.04
CA ALA A 173 -14.80 -6.68 3.68
C ALA A 173 -13.31 -7.02 3.64
N LEU A 174 -12.87 -7.66 2.57
CA LEU A 174 -11.48 -8.00 2.28
C LEU A 174 -11.06 -7.40 0.94
N ASP A 175 -9.84 -6.90 0.91
CA ASP A 175 -9.14 -6.50 -0.30
C ASP A 175 -7.65 -6.79 -0.13
N ALA A 176 -6.90 -6.99 -1.21
CA ALA A 176 -5.45 -7.15 -1.10
C ALA A 176 -4.74 -6.29 -2.13
N GLU A 177 -3.52 -5.87 -1.79
CA GLU A 177 -2.68 -5.09 -2.71
C GLU A 177 -1.45 -5.92 -3.11
N TRP A 178 -1.09 -5.83 -4.38
CA TRP A 178 0.12 -6.43 -4.94
C TRP A 178 0.71 -5.52 -6.01
N SER A 179 2.03 -5.64 -6.19
CA SER A 179 2.77 -4.79 -7.13
C SER A 179 2.30 -4.99 -8.58
N ALA A 180 1.65 -3.98 -9.17
CA ALA A 180 1.31 -3.99 -10.60
C ALA A 180 2.55 -3.99 -11.53
N TYR A 181 3.74 -3.86 -10.95
CA TYR A 181 5.01 -3.62 -11.63
C TYR A 181 5.95 -4.82 -11.61
N GLU A 182 5.46 -5.96 -11.14
CA GLU A 182 6.15 -7.24 -11.14
C GLU A 182 5.37 -8.27 -11.95
N THR A 183 6.06 -9.24 -12.53
CA THR A 183 5.38 -10.37 -13.17
C THR A 183 4.94 -11.37 -12.11
N LYS A 184 3.62 -11.51 -11.93
CA LYS A 184 3.00 -12.38 -10.92
C LYS A 184 3.45 -12.06 -9.49
N PRO A 185 3.29 -10.81 -9.01
CA PRO A 185 3.60 -10.46 -7.62
C PRO A 185 2.78 -11.33 -6.66
N PRO A 186 3.29 -11.69 -5.47
CA PRO A 186 2.46 -12.04 -4.34
C PRO A 186 1.71 -10.80 -3.81
N ALA A 187 0.69 -11.01 -2.98
CA ALA A 187 0.11 -9.91 -2.20
C ALA A 187 1.07 -9.49 -1.08
N SER A 188 1.25 -8.19 -0.92
CA SER A 188 2.08 -7.60 0.13
C SER A 188 1.24 -6.99 1.26
N ILE A 189 -0.01 -6.63 0.97
CA ILE A 189 -0.95 -6.08 1.94
C ILE A 189 -2.27 -6.85 1.88
N LEU A 190 -2.83 -7.15 3.04
CA LEU A 190 -4.21 -7.59 3.21
C LEU A 190 -4.98 -6.50 3.97
N GLN A 191 -6.08 -6.03 3.40
CA GLN A 191 -6.96 -5.04 3.99
C GLN A 191 -8.23 -5.73 4.49
N ILE A 192 -8.65 -5.37 5.70
CA ILE A 192 -9.85 -5.93 6.34
C ILE A 192 -10.67 -4.78 6.89
N SER A 193 -11.92 -4.64 6.45
CA SER A 193 -12.80 -3.56 6.91
C SER A 193 -14.04 -4.11 7.60
N LEU A 194 -14.30 -3.57 8.78
CA LEU A 194 -15.56 -3.63 9.51
C LEU A 194 -16.26 -2.28 9.36
N ASN A 195 -17.46 -2.15 9.93
CA ASN A 195 -18.25 -0.91 9.85
C ASN A 195 -17.56 0.29 10.54
N ASP A 196 -16.81 0.05 11.61
CA ASP A 196 -16.21 1.07 12.49
C ASP A 196 -14.68 1.01 12.53
N MET A 197 -14.07 -0.01 11.93
CA MET A 197 -12.63 -0.24 11.96
C MET A 197 -12.12 -0.75 10.61
N ALA A 198 -10.90 -0.37 10.25
CA ALA A 198 -10.17 -0.96 9.14
C ALA A 198 -8.77 -1.37 9.60
N PHE A 199 -8.32 -2.52 9.09
CA PHE A 199 -7.02 -3.10 9.37
C PHE A 199 -6.24 -3.21 8.07
N VAL A 200 -4.97 -2.81 8.11
CA VAL A 200 -4.03 -2.94 7.01
C VAL A 200 -2.89 -3.82 7.48
N LEU A 201 -2.86 -5.06 6.99
CA LEU A 201 -1.91 -6.08 7.39
C LEU A 201 -0.75 -6.09 6.40
N ASP A 202 0.47 -5.99 6.92
CA ASP A 202 1.68 -6.23 6.14
C ASP A 202 1.95 -7.74 6.08
N VAL A 203 1.41 -8.39 5.04
CA VAL A 203 1.53 -9.85 4.85
C VAL A 203 2.93 -10.26 4.40
N ASP A 204 3.74 -9.34 3.89
CA ASP A 204 5.13 -9.64 3.54
C ASP A 204 6.07 -9.58 4.77
N HIS A 205 5.77 -8.74 5.75
CA HIS A 205 6.64 -8.56 6.91
C HIS A 205 6.37 -9.55 8.05
N LEU A 206 5.10 -9.81 8.33
CA LEU A 206 4.72 -10.60 9.48
C LEU A 206 5.18 -12.07 9.29
N PRO A 207 5.76 -12.71 10.32
CA PRO A 207 6.15 -14.12 10.25
C PRO A 207 4.96 -15.04 9.96
N GLY A 208 5.17 -16.10 9.19
CA GLY A 208 4.08 -17.01 8.83
C GLY A 208 3.43 -17.71 10.04
N ASP A 209 4.19 -18.00 11.09
CA ASP A 209 3.66 -18.52 12.36
C ASP A 209 2.80 -17.51 13.12
N VAL A 210 2.92 -16.21 12.81
CA VAL A 210 2.07 -15.14 13.34
C VAL A 210 0.82 -14.94 12.48
N ILE A 211 0.95 -14.97 11.15
CA ILE A 211 -0.19 -14.70 10.25
C ILE A 211 -1.08 -15.93 10.06
N ASN A 212 -0.51 -17.13 9.90
CA ASN A 212 -1.27 -18.33 9.56
C ASN A 212 -2.41 -18.64 10.53
N PRO A 213 -2.22 -18.57 11.87
CA PRO A 213 -3.32 -18.78 12.80
C PRO A 213 -4.46 -17.77 12.61
N PHE A 214 -4.11 -16.51 12.33
CA PHE A 214 -5.10 -15.48 12.06
C PHE A 214 -5.85 -15.73 10.75
N VAL A 215 -5.15 -16.11 9.68
CA VAL A 215 -5.78 -16.42 8.38
C VAL A 215 -6.63 -17.67 8.46
N ASP A 216 -6.19 -18.71 9.16
CA ASP A 216 -6.96 -19.93 9.41
C ASP A 216 -8.25 -19.61 10.18
N MET A 217 -8.15 -18.79 11.23
CA MET A 217 -9.32 -18.29 11.96
C MET A 217 -10.23 -17.48 11.02
N LEU A 218 -9.68 -16.47 10.35
CA LEU A 218 -10.44 -15.55 9.52
C LEU A 218 -11.22 -16.32 8.45
N PHE A 219 -10.56 -17.16 7.65
CA PHE A 219 -11.16 -17.88 6.54
C PHE A 219 -11.95 -19.13 6.97
N GLY A 220 -11.52 -19.82 8.03
CA GLY A 220 -12.15 -21.03 8.55
C GLY A 220 -13.37 -20.80 9.43
N HIS A 221 -13.53 -19.61 10.04
CA HIS A 221 -14.63 -19.38 10.98
C HIS A 221 -16.01 -19.33 10.29
N PRO A 222 -16.99 -20.16 10.72
CA PRO A 222 -18.27 -20.33 10.03
C PRO A 222 -19.22 -19.13 10.19
N LYS A 223 -19.04 -18.31 11.23
CA LYS A 223 -19.85 -17.10 11.46
C LYS A 223 -19.24 -15.82 10.90
N ILE A 224 -18.06 -15.90 10.26
CA ILE A 224 -17.46 -14.75 9.58
C ILE A 224 -17.85 -14.83 8.10
N LEU A 225 -18.66 -13.87 7.67
CA LEU A 225 -18.96 -13.62 6.26
C LEU A 225 -17.93 -12.64 5.69
N LYS A 226 -17.22 -13.08 4.65
CA LYS A 226 -16.19 -12.30 3.96
C LYS A 226 -16.78 -11.74 2.68
N LEU A 227 -16.74 -10.43 2.54
CA LEU A 227 -17.19 -9.70 1.36
C LEU A 227 -15.95 -9.27 0.59
N GLY A 228 -15.89 -9.53 -0.71
CA GLY A 228 -14.79 -9.07 -1.56
C GLY A 228 -15.30 -8.80 -2.96
N PHE A 229 -14.70 -7.83 -3.65
CA PHE A 229 -15.05 -7.50 -5.03
C PHE A 229 -13.99 -8.07 -5.97
N GLN A 230 -14.39 -8.95 -6.91
CA GLN A 230 -13.45 -9.65 -7.80
C GLN A 230 -12.30 -10.38 -7.09
N PHE A 231 -12.52 -10.77 -5.83
CA PHE A 231 -11.54 -11.27 -4.86
C PHE A 231 -10.81 -12.58 -5.26
N ASN A 232 -11.17 -13.17 -6.40
CA ASN A 232 -10.54 -14.39 -6.93
C ASN A 232 -9.06 -14.19 -7.25
N MET A 233 -8.69 -13.00 -7.73
CA MET A 233 -7.29 -12.68 -8.02
C MET A 233 -6.53 -12.44 -6.72
N ASP A 234 -7.09 -11.69 -5.79
CA ASP A 234 -6.57 -11.45 -4.44
C ASP A 234 -6.25 -12.76 -3.72
N LEU A 235 -7.18 -13.71 -3.71
CA LEU A 235 -6.96 -15.03 -3.10
C LEU A 235 -5.79 -15.78 -3.73
N LYS A 236 -5.62 -15.71 -5.06
CA LYS A 236 -4.46 -16.32 -5.72
C LYS A 236 -3.16 -15.63 -5.31
N LYS A 237 -3.20 -14.31 -5.12
CA LYS A 237 -2.05 -13.48 -4.76
C LYS A 237 -1.63 -13.66 -3.31
N LEU A 238 -2.60 -13.73 -2.39
CA LEU A 238 -2.41 -14.05 -0.98
C LEU A 238 -1.78 -15.43 -0.80
N ARG A 239 -2.24 -16.45 -1.54
CA ARG A 239 -1.64 -17.79 -1.54
C ARG A 239 -0.20 -17.86 -2.09
N MET A 240 0.28 -16.79 -2.72
CA MET A 240 1.67 -16.70 -3.18
C MET A 240 2.55 -15.93 -2.20
N ALA A 241 1.97 -15.25 -1.20
CA ALA A 241 2.72 -14.52 -0.18
C ALA A 241 3.58 -15.50 0.62
N LYS A 242 4.81 -15.10 0.95
CA LYS A 242 5.76 -16.02 1.62
C LYS A 242 5.31 -16.41 3.02
N SER A 243 4.52 -15.56 3.64
CA SER A 243 4.05 -15.72 5.02
C SER A 243 2.72 -16.49 5.11
N LEU A 244 2.13 -16.92 3.98
CA LEU A 244 0.87 -17.66 3.87
C LEU A 244 1.05 -18.97 3.09
#